data_AF-A0A1M6UAG7-F1
#
_entry.id   AF-A0A1M6UAG7-F1
#
_cell.length_a   1.000
_cell.length_b   1.000
_cell.length_c   1.000
_cell.angle_alpha   90.00
_cell.angle_beta   90.00
_cell.angle_gamma   90.00
#
_symmetry.space_group_name_H-M   'P 1'
#
loop_
_entity.id
_entity.type
_entity.pdbx_description
1 polymer ?
#
loop_
_entity_poly.entity_id
_entity_poly.type
_entity_poly.pdbx_seq_one_letter_code
_entity_poly.pdbx_strand_id
1 'polypeptide(L)' 'MAKKNPSRRLTNQHKESKGAKGIFGDEAKYHDMDVSDLSVLAKELLEKDYPQLVFRYRKSVSKKEINL' A
#
# COMPACT_ATOMS: atom_id res chain seq x y z
N MET A 1 39.81 -24.93 -10.85
CA MET A 1 38.35 -24.98 -10.64
C MET A 1 37.83 -23.55 -10.56
N ALA A 2 37.09 -23.09 -11.57
CA ALA A 2 36.58 -21.72 -11.61
C ALA A 2 35.55 -21.52 -10.49
N LYS A 3 35.86 -20.62 -9.54
CA LYS A 3 34.98 -20.19 -8.45
C LYS A 3 33.81 -19.41 -9.08
N LYS A 4 32.82 -20.12 -9.63
CA LYS A 4 31.62 -19.54 -10.26
C LYS A 4 30.84 -18.81 -9.18
N ASN A 5 31.01 -17.49 -9.11
CA ASN A 5 30.45 -16.59 -8.12
C ASN A 5 28.90 -16.59 -8.22
N PRO A 6 28.17 -17.37 -7.41
CA PRO A 6 26.70 -17.50 -7.52
C PRO A 6 25.99 -16.20 -7.13
N SER A 7 26.70 -15.36 -6.37
CA SER A 7 26.27 -14.07 -5.85
C SER A 7 25.81 -13.11 -6.93
N ARG A 8 26.52 -13.04 -8.07
CA ARG A 8 26.18 -12.10 -9.15
C ARG A 8 24.79 -12.35 -9.74
N ARG A 9 24.38 -13.62 -9.86
CA ARG A 9 23.05 -13.99 -10.36
C ARG A 9 21.96 -13.64 -9.34
N LEU A 10 22.17 -13.96 -8.06
CA LEU A 10 21.22 -13.61 -7.00
C LEU A 10 21.08 -12.08 -6.85
N THR A 11 22.18 -11.33 -6.92
CA THR A 11 22.15 -9.86 -6.82
C THR A 11 21.39 -9.24 -8.00
N ASN A 12 21.54 -9.77 -9.21
CA ASN A 12 20.78 -9.30 -10.37
C ASN A 12 19.29 -9.64 -10.23
N GLN A 13 18.95 -10.87 -9.83
CA GLN A 13 17.56 -11.28 -9.57
C GLN A 13 16.89 -10.45 -8.47
N HIS A 14 17.62 -10.12 -7.41
CA HIS A 14 17.13 -9.27 -6.32
C HIS A 14 16.88 -7.82 -6.75
N LYS A 15 17.72 -7.28 -7.65
CA LYS A 15 17.50 -5.96 -8.25
C LYS A 15 16.31 -5.96 -9.21
N GLU A 16 16.16 -7.01 -10.03
CA GLU A 16 15.01 -7.21 -10.92
C GLU A 16 13.70 -7.34 -10.14
N SER A 17 13.69 -8.04 -8.99
CA SER A 17 12.53 -8.14 -8.11
C SER A 17 12.22 -6.87 -7.31
N LYS A 18 12.96 -5.77 -7.51
CA LYS A 18 12.90 -4.55 -6.68
C LYS A 18 13.03 -4.82 -5.16
N GLY A 19 13.80 -5.85 -4.80
CA GLY A 19 14.00 -6.26 -3.41
C GLY A 19 12.73 -6.83 -2.75
N ALA A 20 12.54 -6.56 -1.46
CA ALA A 20 11.38 -7.02 -0.69
C ALA A 20 10.04 -6.59 -1.31
N LYS A 21 10.01 -5.45 -2.00
CA LYS A 21 8.80 -4.87 -2.60
C LYS A 21 8.19 -5.70 -3.74
N GLY A 22 8.97 -6.57 -4.39
CA GLY A 22 8.46 -7.52 -5.38
C GLY A 22 8.31 -8.96 -4.87
N ILE A 23 8.68 -9.23 -3.61
CA ILE A 23 8.43 -10.53 -2.95
C ILE A 23 7.01 -10.55 -2.35
N PHE A 24 6.55 -9.41 -1.85
CA PHE A 24 5.17 -9.26 -1.40
C PHE A 24 4.26 -9.09 -2.62
N GLY A 25 3.53 -10.15 -2.95
CA GLY A 25 2.41 -10.10 -3.89
C GLY A 25 1.34 -9.10 -3.41
N ASP A 26 0.46 -8.67 -4.32
CA ASP A 26 -0.53 -7.63 -4.00
C ASP A 26 -1.43 -8.03 -2.83
N GLU A 27 -1.74 -9.32 -2.67
CA GLU A 27 -2.43 -9.89 -1.51
C GLU A 27 -1.70 -9.61 -0.17
N ALA A 28 -0.38 -9.75 -0.14
CA ALA A 28 0.38 -9.48 1.09
C ALA A 28 0.44 -7.98 1.41
N LYS A 29 0.34 -7.11 0.39
CA LYS A 29 0.19 -5.66 0.59
C LYS A 29 -1.18 -5.33 1.16
N TYR A 30 -2.25 -6.00 0.71
CA TYR A 30 -3.58 -5.82 1.30
C TYR A 30 -3.65 -6.29 2.76
N HIS A 31 -2.93 -7.35 3.11
CA HIS A 31 -2.88 -7.85 4.49
C HIS A 31 -2.01 -7.02 5.44
N ASP A 32 -1.03 -6.27 4.91
CA ASP A 32 -0.15 -5.36 5.66
C ASP A 32 -0.63 -3.90 5.64
N MET A 33 -1.76 -3.63 4.95
CA MET A 33 -2.39 -2.31 4.95
C MET A 33 -3.08 -2.06 6.29
N ASP A 34 -2.71 -0.96 6.94
CA ASP A 34 -3.40 -0.50 8.14
C ASP A 34 -4.88 -0.15 7.82
N VAL A 35 -5.78 -0.29 8.80
CA VAL A 35 -7.22 0.05 8.62
C VAL A 35 -7.41 1.52 8.17
N SER A 36 -6.48 2.40 8.51
CA SER A 36 -6.42 3.77 8.00
C SER A 36 -6.20 3.86 6.50
N ASP A 37 -5.43 2.94 5.91
CA ASP A 37 -5.11 2.90 4.49
C ASP A 37 -6.31 2.38 3.69
N LEU A 38 -7.03 1.40 4.23
CA LEU A 38 -8.31 0.94 3.67
C LEU A 38 -9.36 2.06 3.66
N SER A 39 -9.38 2.92 4.68
CA SER A 39 -10.33 4.04 4.75
C SER A 39 -10.06 5.09 3.65
N VAL A 40 -8.79 5.29 3.28
CA VAL A 40 -8.41 6.17 2.17
C VAL A 40 -8.76 5.52 0.84
N LEU A 41 -8.45 4.23 0.66
CA LEU A 41 -8.78 3.49 -0.56
C LEU A 41 -10.30 3.45 -0.82
N ALA A 42 -11.11 3.24 0.22
CA ALA A 42 -12.56 3.28 0.11
C ALA A 42 -13.06 4.65 -0.38
N LYS A 43 -12.47 5.76 0.13
CA LYS A 43 -12.78 7.11 -0.35
C LYS A 43 -12.46 7.25 -1.84
N GLU A 44 -11.29 6.80 -2.29
CA GLU A 44 -10.87 6.90 -3.69
C GLU A 44 -11.82 6.12 -4.63
N LEU A 45 -12.27 4.93 -4.22
CA LEU A 45 -13.25 4.15 -4.96
C LEU A 45 -14.60 4.87 -5.03
N LEU A 46 -15.07 5.45 -3.92
CA LEU A 46 -16.31 6.23 -3.88
C LEU A 46 -16.25 7.48 -4.77
N GLU A 47 -15.11 8.18 -4.82
CA GLU A 47 -14.92 9.34 -5.71
C GLU A 47 -14.95 8.94 -7.20
N LYS A 48 -14.44 7.75 -7.52
CA LYS A 48 -14.50 7.20 -8.88
C LYS A 48 -15.92 6.81 -9.29
N ASP A 49 -16.66 6.17 -8.39
CA ASP A 49 -18.00 5.66 -8.67
C ASP A 49 -19.06 6.78 -8.64
N TYR A 50 -18.82 7.84 -7.87
CA TYR A 50 -19.74 8.97 -7.69
C TYR A 50 -19.04 10.33 -7.86
N PRO A 51 -18.59 10.67 -9.09
CA PRO A 51 -17.81 11.89 -9.34
C PRO A 51 -18.56 13.20 -9.07
N GLN A 52 -19.89 13.15 -8.97
CA GLN A 52 -20.74 14.28 -8.61
C GLN A 52 -20.77 14.59 -7.11
N LEU A 53 -20.26 13.68 -6.26
CA LEU A 53 -20.23 13.83 -4.81
C LEU A 53 -18.83 14.18 -4.33
N VAL A 54 -18.75 14.88 -3.20
CA VAL A 54 -17.48 15.25 -2.57
C VAL A 54 -17.31 14.44 -1.30
N PHE A 55 -16.26 13.61 -1.28
CA PHE A 55 -15.95 12.77 -0.13
C PHE A 55 -14.79 13.36 0.67
N ARG A 56 -14.81 13.18 1.99
CA ARG A 56 -13.74 13.61 2.89
C ARG A 56 -13.31 12.48 3.80
N TYR A 57 -12.00 12.36 4.01
CA TYR A 57 -11.41 11.48 5.02
C TYR A 57 -10.92 12.33 6.19
N ARG A 58 -11.15 11.87 7.42
CA ARG A 58 -10.69 12.53 8.65
C ARG A 58 -10.15 11.51 9.61
N LYS A 59 -8.95 11.77 10.14
CA LYS A 59 -8.31 10.92 11.15
C LYS A 59 -8.87 11.12 12.56
N SER A 60 -9.52 12.27 12.79
CA SER A 60 -10.07 12.61 14.10
C SER A 60 -11.27 13.56 14.00
N VAL A 61 -12.09 13.51 15.03
CA VAL A 61 -13.28 14.35 15.24
C VAL A 61 -13.19 14.93 16.63
N SER A 62 -13.48 16.21 16.78
CA SER A 62 -13.32 16.89 18.07
C SER A 62 -14.53 16.64 18.99
N LYS A 63 -14.33 16.62 20.32
CA LYS A 63 -15.44 16.47 21.27
C LYS A 63 -16.45 17.63 21.17
N LYS A 64 -15.98 18.83 20.81
CA LYS A 64 -16.85 19.99 20.55
C LYS A 64 -17.77 19.76 19.35
N GLU A 65 -17.29 19.06 18.32
CA GLU A 65 -18.09 18.69 17.15
C GLU A 65 -19.14 17.63 17.46
N ILE A 66 -18.84 16.72 18.41
CA ILE A 66 -19.79 15.68 18.85
C ILE A 66 -20.89 16.27 19.75
N ASN A 67 -20.53 17.26 20.57
CA ASN A 67 -21.43 17.86 21.56
C ASN A 67 -22.15 19.15 21.07
N LEU A 68 -21.99 19.50 19.78
CA LEU A 68 -22.68 20.62 19.14
C LEU A 68 -24.15 20.26 18.91
#